data_AF-A0A3D9GRF4-F1
#
_entry.id   AF-A0A3D9GRF4-F1
#
_cell.length_a   1.000
_cell.length_b   1.000
_cell.length_c   1.000
_cell.angle_alpha   90.00
_cell.angle_beta   90.00
_cell.angle_gamma   90.00
#
_symmetry.space_group_name_H-M   'P 1'
#
loop_
_entity.id
_entity.type
_entity.pdbx_description
1 polymer ?
#
loop_
_entity_poly.entity_id
_entity_poly.type
_entity_poly.pdbx_seq_one_letter_code
_entity_poly.pdbx_strand_id
1 'polypeptide(L)' 'MLSTIGVPGLLLLLLLVLLLFGPSKLPQLGKAVGTTLHEFRSSARQLTEEDEEKQEAGRRQEG' A
#
# COMPACT_ATOMS: atom_id res chain seq x y z
N MET A 1 -19.39 -26.39 -2.66
CA MET A 1 -19.65 -26.28 -1.21
C MET A 1 -19.03 -25.04 -0.56
N LEU A 2 -17.92 -24.47 -1.06
CA LEU A 2 -17.33 -23.22 -0.53
C LEU A 2 -17.91 -21.93 -1.15
N SER A 3 -18.43 -21.99 -2.38
CA SER A 3 -18.98 -20.82 -3.09
C SER A 3 -20.28 -20.25 -2.50
N THR A 4 -20.94 -20.97 -1.59
CA THR A 4 -22.11 -20.49 -0.84
C THR A 4 -21.72 -19.60 0.35
N ILE A 5 -20.45 -19.67 0.80
CA ILE A 5 -19.88 -18.83 1.87
C ILE A 5 -19.26 -17.57 1.22
N GLY A 6 -20.01 -16.92 0.34
CA GLY A 6 -19.56 -15.73 -0.37
C GLY A 6 -19.43 -14.51 0.54
N VAL A 7 -19.77 -13.34 0.01
CA VAL A 7 -19.74 -12.06 0.76
C VAL A 7 -20.38 -12.13 2.16
N PRO A 8 -21.51 -12.86 2.40
CA PRO A 8 -22.09 -12.98 3.74
C PRO A 8 -21.17 -13.66 4.77
N GLY A 9 -20.41 -14.68 4.35
CA GLY A 9 -19.49 -15.37 5.25
C GLY A 9 -18.27 -14.52 5.60
N LEU A 10 -17.75 -13.76 4.63
CA LEU A 10 -16.68 -12.80 4.87
C LEU A 10 -17.13 -11.69 5.82
N LEU A 11 -18.36 -11.18 5.69
CA LEU A 11 -18.93 -10.19 6.61
C LEU A 11 -19.03 -10.73 8.04
N LEU A 12 -19.40 -12.00 8.21
CA LEU A 12 -19.52 -12.62 9.53
C LEU A 12 -18.14 -12.79 10.19
N LEU A 13 -17.12 -13.19 9.41
CA LEU A 13 -15.73 -13.22 9.86
C LEU A 13 -15.23 -11.82 10.23
N LEU A 14 -15.50 -10.82 9.39
CA LEU A 14 -15.14 -9.44 9.64
C LEU A 14 -15.78 -8.95 10.94
N LEU A 15 -17.06 -9.26 11.17
CA LEU A 15 -17.77 -8.90 12.39
C LEU A 15 -17.11 -9.51 13.64
N LEU A 16 -16.65 -10.76 13.57
CA LEU A 16 -15.92 -11.40 14.67
C LEU A 16 -14.60 -10.68 14.97
N VAL A 17 -13.82 -10.36 13.93
CA VAL A 17 -12.58 -9.59 14.04
C VAL A 17 -12.86 -8.20 14.62
N LEU A 18 -13.94 -7.55 14.20
CA LEU A 18 -14.37 -6.26 14.71
C LEU A 18 -14.85 -6.32 16.16
N LEU A 19 -15.40 -7.45 16.63
CA LEU A 19 -15.76 -7.61 18.03
C LEU A 19 -14.53 -7.69 18.93
N LEU A 20 -13.47 -8.36 18.47
CA LEU A 20 -12.22 -8.53 19.21
C LEU A 20 -11.38 -7.25 19.23
N PHE A 21 -11.20 -6.61 18.07
CA PHE A 21 -10.32 -5.45 17.93
C PHE A 21 -11.08 -4.12 17.98
N GLY A 22 -12.36 -4.10 17.63
CA GLY A 22 -13.18 -2.89 17.50
C GLY A 22 -13.17 -2.31 16.07
N PRO A 23 -14.28 -1.69 15.62
CA PRO A 23 -14.41 -1.09 14.29
C PRO A 23 -13.42 0.05 14.04
N SER A 24 -12.97 0.73 15.10
CA SER A 24 -12.04 1.86 14.98
C SER A 24 -10.60 1.44 14.66
N LYS A 25 -10.22 0.18 14.90
CA LYS A 25 -8.82 -0.27 14.67
C LYS A 25 -8.50 -0.49 13.21
N LEU A 26 -9.42 -0.99 12.39
CA LEU A 26 -9.17 -1.19 10.95
C LEU A 26 -8.88 0.14 10.22
N PRO A 27 -9.67 1.23 10.41
CA PRO A 27 -9.35 2.53 9.81
C PRO A 27 -8.05 3.15 10.35
N GLN A 28 -7.74 2.98 11.63
CA GLN A 28 -6.50 3.47 12.22
C GLN A 28 -5.27 2.78 11.61
N LEU A 29 -5.31 1.45 11.49
CA LEU A 29 -4.26 0.67 10.83
C LEU A 29 -4.14 1.02 9.35
N GLY A 30 -5.26 1.15 8.64
CA GLY A 30 -5.27 1.55 7.24
C GLY A 30 -4.65 2.94 7.02
N LYS A 31 -4.93 3.91 7.91
CA LYS A 31 -4.28 5.23 7.86
C LYS A 31 -2.77 5.13 8.10
N ALA A 32 -2.34 4.40 9.12
CA ALA A 32 -0.92 4.24 9.42
C ALA A 32 -0.16 3.58 8.27
N VAL A 33 -0.66 2.45 7.77
CA VAL A 33 -0.07 1.73 6.62
C VAL A 33 -0.14 2.58 5.35
N GLY A 34 -1.24 3.31 5.13
CA GLY A 34 -1.41 4.19 3.98
C GLY A 34 -0.38 5.32 3.95
N THR A 35 -0.13 5.98 5.09
CA THR A 35 0.92 7.00 5.20
C THR A 35 2.30 6.41 4.92
N THR A 36 2.64 5.27 5.53
CA THR A 36 3.92 4.60 5.28
C THR A 36 4.10 4.21 3.82
N LEU A 37 3.05 3.66 3.19
CA LEU A 37 3.11 3.27 1.78
C LEU A 37 3.20 4.48 0.84
N HIS A 38 2.55 5.59 1.19
CA HIS A 38 2.64 6.84 0.46
C HIS A 38 4.07 7.41 0.49
N GLU A 39 4.68 7.49 1.67
CA GLU A 39 6.07 7.93 1.83
C GLU A 39 7.03 7.00 1.09
N PHE A 40 6.87 5.68 1.25
CA PHE A 40 7.67 4.69 0.55
C PHE A 40 7.57 4.84 -0.97
N ARG A 41 6.36 5.06 -1.50
CA ARG A 41 6.15 5.28 -2.94
C ARG A 41 6.80 6.57 -3.42
N SER A 42 6.75 7.64 -2.62
CA SER A 42 7.37 8.93 -2.95
C SER A 42 8.89 8.79 -3.03
N SER A 43 9.51 8.19 -2.01
CA SER A 43 10.95 7.95 -1.99
C SER A 43 11.39 7.02 -3.12
N ALA A 44 10.63 5.95 -3.40
CA ALA A 44 10.95 5.04 -4.50
C ALA A 44 10.90 5.73 -5.88
N ARG A 45 9.98 6.67 -6.09
CA ARG A 45 9.92 7.47 -7.33
C ARG A 45 11.13 8.39 -7.47
N GLN A 46 11.48 9.12 -6.42
CA GLN A 46 12.63 10.04 -6.44
C GLN A 46 13.93 9.32 -6.78
N LEU A 47 14.16 8.13 -6.20
CA LEU A 47 15.34 7.30 -6.52
C LEU A 47 15.38 6.87 -8.00
N THR A 48 14.22 6.55 -8.58
CA THR A 48 14.13 6.15 -9.98
C THR A 48 14.40 7.34 -10.91
N GLU A 49 13.85 8.51 -10.58
CA GLU A 49 14.02 9.74 -11.36
C GLU A 49 15.46 10.27 -11.28
N GLU A 50 16.12 10.20 -10.12
CA GLU A 50 17.56 10.55 -9.97
C GLU A 50 18.48 9.64 -10.79
N ASP A 51 18.18 8.33 -10.84
CA ASP A 51 18.94 7.37 -11.64
C ASP A 51 18.76 7.60 -13.16
N GLU A 52 17.59 8.06 -13.60
CA GLU A 52 17.32 8.42 -15.00
C GLU A 52 18.01 9.74 -15.38
N GLU A 53 17.95 10.78 -14.54
CA GLU A 53 18.65 12.06 -14.78
C GLU A 53 20.17 11.91 -14.83
N LYS A 54 20.76 11.08 -13.94
CA LYS A 54 22.20 10.80 -13.97
C LYS A 54 22.63 10.11 -15.26
N GLN A 55 21.81 9.22 -15.80
CA GLN A 55 22.10 8.51 -17.05
C GLN A 55 21.98 9.41 -18.29
N GLU A 56 21.07 10.40 -18.28
CA GLU A 56 20.99 11.40 -19.35
C GLU A 56 22.12 12.42 -19.32
N ALA A 57 22.56 12.85 -18.13
CA ALA A 57 23.67 13.80 -17.97
C ALA A 57 25.02 13.22 -18.41
N GLY A 58 25.25 11.91 -18.20
CA GLY A 58 26.44 11.21 -18.69
C GLY A 58 26.51 11.11 -20.21
N ARG A 59 25.35 10.91 -20.87
CA ARG A 59 25.28 10.76 -22.34
C ARG A 59 25.53 12.04 -23.13
N ARG A 60 25.39 13.22 -22.51
CA ARG A 60 25.63 14.52 -23.16
C ARG A 60 27.09 14.98 -23.10
N GLN A 61 27.93 14.34 -22.29
CA GLN A 61 29.36 14.67 -22.18
C GLN A 61 30.24 13.81 -23.10
N GLU A 62 29.69 12.75 -23.70
CA GLU A 62 30.41 11.84 -24.61
C GLU A 62 30.16 12.12 -26.11
N GLY A 63 29.43 13.20 -26.45
CA GLY A 63 29.11 13.61 -27.82
C GLY A 63 29.88 14.85 -28.29
#